data_AF-A0A1V5RNM9-F1
#
_entry.id   AF-A0A1V5RNM9-F1
#
_cell.length_a   1.000
_cell.length_b   1.000
_cell.length_c   1.000
_cell.angle_alpha   90.00
_cell.angle_beta   90.00
_cell.angle_gamma   90.00
#
_symmetry.space_group_name_H-M   'P 1'
#
loop_
_entity.id
_entity.type
_entity.pdbx_description
1 polymer ?
#
loop_
_entity_poly.entity_id
_entity_poly.type
_entity_poly.pdbx_seq_one_letter_code
_entity_poly.pdbx_strand_id
1 'polypeptide(L)'
;MAASGRELSLETTEPDQTRPEGLTDAEQIRFVGTEWRTVRLEGDDLILSVALSKPLAEGVTLSTYLFGYRSDRPFAAMPKIHVEVGALSTAVYDQSRKLHGAAVQVRRDARAIVMRAPLALLGEPERALVAAHTYLGDVPLDAAAWRVLDLSAARP
;
A
#
# COMPACT_ATOMS: atom_id res chain seq x y z
N MET A 1 9.87 12.27 -24.65
CA MET A 1 10.77 11.19 -24.19
C MET A 1 9.99 10.36 -23.19
N ALA A 2 9.70 9.10 -23.50
CA ALA A 2 8.94 8.23 -22.62
C ALA A 2 9.85 7.78 -21.47
N ALA A 3 9.50 8.12 -20.23
CA ALA A 3 10.12 7.53 -19.05
C ALA A 3 9.75 6.05 -19.04
N SER A 4 10.71 5.20 -19.43
CA SER A 4 10.62 3.75 -19.30
C SER A 4 10.72 3.41 -17.81
N GLY A 5 9.63 3.64 -17.06
CA GLY A 5 9.49 3.14 -15.69
C GLY A 5 9.59 1.62 -15.72
N ARG A 6 10.52 1.07 -14.95
CA ARG A 6 10.69 -0.38 -14.88
C ARG A 6 9.49 -0.96 -14.16
N GLU A 7 8.55 -1.51 -14.91
CA GLU A 7 7.44 -2.28 -14.38
C GLU A 7 8.02 -3.57 -13.78
N LEU A 8 7.90 -3.73 -12.46
CA LEU A 8 7.99 -5.07 -11.88
C LEU A 8 6.64 -5.71 -12.18
N SER A 9 6.54 -6.36 -13.35
CA SER A 9 5.35 -7.09 -13.76
C SER A 9 5.14 -8.22 -12.78
N LEU A 10 4.08 -8.11 -11.98
CA LEU A 10 3.62 -9.19 -11.12
C LEU A 10 2.65 -10.04 -11.94
N GLU A 11 2.71 -11.36 -11.77
CA GLU A 11 1.58 -12.20 -12.14
C GLU A 11 0.37 -11.66 -11.37
N THR A 12 -0.58 -11.07 -12.10
CA THR A 12 -1.77 -10.49 -11.51
C THR A 12 -2.57 -11.65 -10.92
N THR A 13 -2.47 -11.81 -9.61
CA THR A 13 -3.25 -12.79 -8.88
C THR A 13 -4.56 -12.11 -8.50
N GLU A 14 -5.68 -12.75 -8.79
CA GLU A 14 -6.98 -12.26 -8.32
C GLU A 14 -6.96 -12.29 -6.77
N PRO A 15 -7.45 -11.23 -6.10
CA PRO A 15 -7.49 -11.20 -4.64
C PRO A 15 -8.30 -12.38 -4.11
N ASP A 16 -7.82 -12.99 -3.04
CA ASP A 16 -8.48 -14.14 -2.44
C ASP A 16 -9.92 -13.77 -2.06
N GLN A 17 -10.84 -14.65 -2.42
CA GLN A 17 -12.26 -14.55 -2.09
C GLN A 17 -12.67 -15.58 -1.03
N THR A 18 -11.73 -16.45 -0.65
CA THR A 18 -11.91 -17.45 0.39
C THR A 18 -12.05 -16.73 1.72
N ARG A 19 -13.16 -16.99 2.42
CA ARG A 19 -13.43 -16.33 3.69
C ARG A 19 -12.49 -16.91 4.75
N PRO A 20 -11.77 -16.07 5.51
CA PRO A 20 -10.96 -16.54 6.61
C PRO A 20 -11.83 -17.28 7.64
N GLU A 21 -11.32 -18.41 8.13
CA GLU A 21 -11.91 -19.06 9.30
C GLU A 21 -11.75 -18.14 10.52
N GLY A 22 -12.75 -18.11 11.41
CA GLY A 22 -12.71 -17.33 12.65
C GLY A 22 -13.31 -15.93 12.61
N LEU A 23 -13.79 -15.45 11.45
CA LEU A 23 -14.62 -14.25 11.36
C LEU A 23 -16.09 -14.56 11.70
N THR A 24 -16.73 -13.67 12.46
CA THR A 24 -18.18 -13.68 12.68
C THR A 24 -18.94 -13.47 11.37
N ASP A 25 -20.23 -13.83 11.33
CA ASP A 25 -21.06 -13.63 10.14
C ASP A 25 -21.08 -12.16 9.68
N ALA A 26 -21.10 -11.22 10.63
CA ALA A 26 -21.08 -9.78 10.34
C ALA A 26 -19.75 -9.34 9.69
N GLU A 27 -18.62 -9.84 10.20
CA GLU A 27 -17.29 -9.58 9.64
C GLU A 27 -17.13 -10.23 8.26
N GLN A 28 -17.62 -11.46 8.07
CA GLN A 28 -17.59 -12.15 6.78
C GLN A 28 -18.36 -11.38 5.69
N ILE A 29 -19.50 -10.76 6.03
CA ILE A 29 -20.24 -9.91 5.08
C ILE A 29 -19.40 -8.70 4.66
N ARG A 30 -18.57 -8.17 5.56
CA ARG A 30 -17.68 -7.02 5.34
C ARG A 30 -16.29 -7.39 4.82
N PHE A 31 -15.94 -8.68 4.76
CA PHE A 31 -14.64 -9.17 4.27
C PHE A 31 -14.29 -8.62 2.89
N VAL A 32 -13.14 -7.95 2.75
CA VAL A 32 -12.60 -7.49 1.47
C VAL A 32 -11.21 -8.09 1.34
N GLY A 33 -11.04 -9.00 0.39
CA GLY A 33 -9.74 -9.56 0.04
C GLY A 33 -8.89 -8.54 -0.70
N THR A 34 -7.57 -8.64 -0.56
CA THR A 34 -6.58 -7.69 -1.06
C THR A 34 -5.38 -8.40 -1.68
N GLU A 35 -4.93 -7.92 -2.85
CA GLU A 35 -3.73 -8.44 -3.51
C GLU A 35 -3.00 -7.34 -4.28
N TRP A 36 -1.68 -7.45 -4.44
CA TRP A 36 -0.91 -6.54 -5.26
C TRP A 36 -1.19 -6.76 -6.75
N ARG A 37 -1.65 -5.71 -7.44
CA ARG A 37 -1.67 -5.69 -8.92
C ARG A 37 -0.32 -5.32 -9.48
N THR A 38 0.23 -4.20 -9.03
CA THR A 38 1.55 -3.72 -9.48
C THR A 38 2.22 -2.96 -8.35
N VAL A 39 3.55 -3.05 -8.30
CA VAL A 39 4.40 -2.20 -7.48
C VAL A 39 5.58 -1.80 -8.35
N ARG A 40 5.70 -0.52 -8.70
CA ARG A 40 6.70 -0.07 -9.68
C ARG A 40 7.23 1.32 -9.36
N LEU A 41 8.41 1.61 -9.89
CA LEU A 41 9.00 2.93 -9.83
C LEU A 41 8.72 3.70 -11.13
N GLU A 42 8.23 4.92 -11.01
CA GLU A 42 8.04 5.86 -12.12
C GLU A 42 8.72 7.20 -11.80
N GLY A 43 9.94 7.38 -12.30
CA GLY A 43 10.77 8.54 -11.92
C GLY A 43 11.07 8.50 -10.42
N ASP A 44 10.75 9.60 -9.72
CA ASP A 44 10.96 9.73 -8.27
C ASP A 44 9.73 9.30 -7.45
N ASP A 45 8.80 8.57 -8.05
CA ASP A 45 7.58 8.12 -7.39
C ASP A 45 7.46 6.60 -7.37
N LEU A 46 7.11 6.07 -6.19
CA LEU A 46 6.68 4.69 -6.02
C LEU A 46 5.17 4.59 -6.30
N ILE A 47 4.80 3.78 -7.28
CA ILE A 47 3.41 3.54 -7.66
C ILE A 47 3.00 2.15 -7.16
N LEU A 48 1.96 2.10 -6.34
CA LEU A 48 1.39 0.87 -5.82
C LEU A 48 -0.06 0.74 -6.27
N SER A 49 -0.43 -0.42 -6.79
CA SER A 49 -1.80 -0.74 -7.17
C SER A 49 -2.23 -1.99 -6.42
N VAL A 50 -3.31 -1.87 -5.66
CA VAL A 50 -3.90 -2.94 -4.85
C VAL A 50 -5.24 -3.32 -5.47
N ALA A 51 -5.43 -4.60 -5.78
CA ALA A 51 -6.72 -5.20 -6.13
C ALA A 51 -7.54 -5.41 -4.86
N LEU A 52 -8.85 -5.20 -4.95
CA LEU A 52 -9.80 -5.55 -3.91
C LEU A 52 -10.83 -6.55 -4.46
N SER A 53 -11.23 -7.54 -3.66
CA SER A 53 -12.26 -8.50 -4.11
C SER A 53 -13.63 -7.83 -4.33
N LYS A 54 -13.91 -6.73 -3.61
CA LYS A 54 -15.09 -5.86 -3.75
C LYS A 54 -14.76 -4.43 -3.28
N PRO A 55 -15.61 -3.42 -3.57
CA PRO A 55 -15.40 -2.06 -3.06
C PRO A 55 -15.29 -2.03 -1.52
N LEU A 56 -14.50 -1.11 -0.98
CA LEU A 56 -14.43 -0.89 0.48
C LEU A 56 -15.81 -0.44 0.99
N ALA A 57 -16.37 -1.21 1.92
CA ALA A 57 -17.60 -0.86 2.60
C ALA A 57 -17.34 0.16 3.72
N GLU A 58 -18.41 0.75 4.25
CA GLU A 58 -18.32 1.56 5.47
C GLU A 58 -17.71 0.75 6.62
N GLY A 59 -16.78 1.38 7.35
CA GLY A 59 -16.01 0.75 8.43
C GLY A 59 -14.82 -0.10 7.97
N VAL A 60 -14.71 -0.42 6.67
CA VAL A 60 -13.57 -1.16 6.12
C VAL A 60 -12.49 -0.19 5.63
N THR A 61 -11.24 -0.44 6.03
CA THR A 61 -10.08 0.33 5.58
C THR A 61 -9.07 -0.56 4.85
N LEU A 62 -8.40 0.00 3.85
CA LEU A 62 -7.14 -0.50 3.32
C LEU A 62 -6.00 0.25 4.00
N SER A 63 -5.14 -0.47 4.71
CA SER A 63 -3.89 0.05 5.27
C SER A 63 -2.71 -0.41 4.43
N THR A 64 -2.00 0.54 3.85
CA THR A 64 -0.78 0.29 3.07
C THR A 64 0.44 0.86 3.78
N TYR A 65 1.44 0.03 4.00
CA TYR A 65 2.67 0.40 4.69
C TYR A 65 3.82 0.52 3.68
N LEU A 66 4.59 1.60 3.79
CA LEU A 66 5.72 1.93 2.92
C LEU A 66 6.91 2.29 3.81
N PHE A 67 7.77 1.30 4.06
CA PHE A 67 8.93 1.46 4.93
C PHE A 67 10.20 1.56 4.10
N GLY A 68 10.71 2.78 3.98
CA GLY A 68 12.00 3.04 3.36
C GLY A 68 13.14 2.51 4.22
N TYR A 69 14.15 1.96 3.54
CA TYR A 69 15.39 1.50 4.13
C TYR A 69 16.59 2.17 3.45
N ARG A 70 17.56 2.59 4.26
CA ARG A 70 18.89 3.03 3.84
C ARG A 70 19.95 2.43 4.74
N SER A 71 21.10 2.07 4.17
CA SER A 71 22.22 1.54 4.94
C SER A 71 22.92 2.59 5.82
N ASP A 72 22.76 3.89 5.52
CA ASP A 72 23.50 5.00 6.12
C ASP A 72 22.94 5.58 7.42
N ARG A 73 21.80 5.07 7.91
CA ARG A 73 21.13 5.61 9.11
C ARG A 73 20.38 4.53 9.89
N PRO A 74 20.07 4.74 11.19
CA PRO A 74 19.29 3.77 11.97
C PRO A 74 17.86 3.62 11.43
N PHE A 75 17.33 2.38 11.41
CA PHE A 75 15.99 2.09 10.87
C PHE A 75 14.87 2.88 11.56
N ALA A 76 14.97 3.09 12.87
CA ALA A 76 14.00 3.85 13.67
C ALA A 76 13.94 5.34 13.28
N ALA A 77 15.02 5.89 12.72
CA ALA A 77 15.09 7.29 12.28
C ALA A 77 14.60 7.48 10.83
N MET A 78 14.28 6.41 10.11
CA MET A 78 13.77 6.50 8.74
C MET A 78 12.25 6.65 8.72
N PRO A 79 11.67 7.37 7.75
CA PRO A 79 10.22 7.49 7.60
C PRO A 79 9.52 6.13 7.55
N LYS A 80 8.36 6.04 8.21
CA LYS A 80 7.49 4.85 8.18
C LYS A 80 6.12 5.28 7.74
N ILE A 81 5.90 5.28 6.42
CA ILE A 81 4.68 5.83 5.88
C ILE A 81 3.57 4.78 5.94
N HIS A 82 2.44 5.17 6.49
CA HIS A 82 1.19 4.40 6.50
C HIS A 82 0.12 5.21 5.78
N VAL A 83 -0.46 4.63 4.75
CA VAL A 83 -1.58 5.20 3.99
C VAL A 83 -2.82 4.39 4.36
N GLU A 84 -3.76 5.05 5.03
CA GLU A 84 -5.06 4.48 5.38
C GLU A 84 -6.11 5.02 4.42
N VAL A 85 -6.82 4.12 3.74
CA VAL A 85 -7.87 4.43 2.77
C VAL A 85 -9.16 3.78 3.22
N GLY A 86 -10.14 4.58 3.65
CA GLY A 86 -11.51 4.11 3.87
C GLY A 86 -12.39 4.31 2.62
N ALA A 87 -13.68 3.98 2.75
CA ALA A 87 -14.66 4.16 1.69
C ALA A 87 -14.66 5.60 1.11
N LEU A 88 -14.56 6.61 1.98
CA LEU A 88 -14.59 8.04 1.61
C LEU A 88 -13.42 8.86 2.21
N SER A 89 -12.52 8.23 2.96
CA SER A 89 -11.44 8.90 3.68
C SER A 89 -10.06 8.46 3.20
N THR A 90 -9.09 9.37 3.31
CA THR A 90 -7.66 9.07 3.18
C THR A 90 -6.94 9.72 4.36
N ALA A 91 -6.04 8.98 5.01
CA ALA A 91 -5.10 9.53 5.95
C ALA A 91 -3.69 8.99 5.65
N VAL A 92 -2.69 9.84 5.85
CA VAL A 92 -1.28 9.46 5.68
C VAL A 92 -0.58 9.76 6.99
N TYR A 93 0.21 8.81 7.46
CA TYR A 93 0.98 8.93 8.69
C TYR A 93 2.45 8.66 8.40
N ASP A 94 3.32 9.34 9.13
CA ASP A 94 4.71 8.98 9.31
C ASP A 94 4.86 8.54 10.76
N GLN A 95 4.95 7.22 10.98
CA GLN A 95 4.83 6.62 12.29
C GLN A 95 3.50 7.03 12.97
N SER A 96 3.55 7.64 14.15
CA SER A 96 2.35 8.13 14.86
C SER A 96 1.90 9.52 14.41
N ARG A 97 2.68 10.21 13.57
CA ARG A 97 2.41 11.59 13.16
C ARG A 97 1.57 11.60 11.89
N LYS A 98 0.36 12.15 11.99
CA LYS A 98 -0.48 12.41 10.81
C LYS A 98 0.17 13.48 9.92
N LEU A 99 0.30 13.19 8.64
CA LEU A 99 0.75 14.13 7.62
C LEU A 99 -0.45 14.88 7.05
N HIS A 100 -0.34 16.19 6.93
CA HIS A 100 -1.37 17.04 6.33
C HIS A 100 -1.04 17.32 4.86
N GLY A 101 -2.08 17.49 4.03
CA GLY A 101 -1.95 17.71 2.59
C GLY A 101 -1.88 16.41 1.77
N ALA A 102 -1.71 16.54 0.46
CA ALA A 102 -1.65 15.42 -0.49
C ALA A 102 -0.25 14.77 -0.54
N ALA A 103 0.26 14.32 0.61
CA ALA A 103 1.59 13.70 0.71
C ALA A 103 1.70 12.42 -0.15
N VAL A 104 0.60 11.68 -0.29
CA VAL A 104 0.45 10.55 -1.20
C VAL A 104 -0.80 10.81 -2.03
N GLN A 105 -0.71 10.67 -3.35
CA GLN A 105 -1.88 10.76 -4.21
C GLN A 105 -2.59 9.41 -4.24
N VAL A 106 -3.90 9.41 -4.02
CA VAL A 106 -4.71 8.19 -3.98
C VAL A 106 -5.83 8.29 -5.01
N ARG A 107 -5.82 7.37 -5.98
CA ARG A 107 -6.87 7.20 -6.98
C ARG A 107 -7.67 5.94 -6.65
N ARG A 108 -8.99 6.08 -6.59
CA ARG A 108 -9.91 4.98 -6.30
C ARG A 108 -10.63 4.54 -7.57
N ASP A 109 -10.60 3.24 -7.83
CA ASP A 109 -11.47 2.56 -8.77
C ASP A 109 -12.39 1.62 -7.98
N ALA A 110 -13.43 1.08 -8.62
CA ALA A 110 -14.44 0.26 -7.94
C ALA A 110 -13.83 -0.95 -7.17
N ARG A 111 -12.76 -1.55 -7.68
CA ARG A 111 -12.08 -2.73 -7.10
C ARG A 111 -10.57 -2.60 -7.10
N ALA A 112 -10.07 -1.37 -7.13
CA ALA A 112 -8.63 -1.12 -7.05
C ALA A 112 -8.34 0.23 -6.42
N ILE A 113 -7.23 0.30 -5.69
CA ILE A 113 -6.70 1.55 -5.15
C ILE A 113 -5.28 1.71 -5.68
N VAL A 114 -5.01 2.87 -6.28
CA VAL A 114 -3.68 3.25 -6.76
C VAL A 114 -3.13 4.37 -5.91
N MET A 115 -1.93 4.17 -5.37
CA MET A 115 -1.19 5.13 -4.55
C MET A 115 0.09 5.55 -5.26
N ARG A 116 0.36 6.86 -5.27
CA ARG A 116 1.62 7.45 -5.75
C ARG A 116 2.29 8.15 -4.59
N ALA A 117 3.43 7.62 -4.15
CA ALA A 117 4.21 8.13 -3.04
C ALA A 117 5.59 8.61 -3.53
N PRO A 118 5.95 9.88 -3.31
CA PRO A 118 7.28 10.38 -3.65
C PRO A 118 8.38 9.67 -2.86
N LEU A 119 9.50 9.32 -3.48
CA LEU A 119 10.65 8.73 -2.79
C LEU A 119 11.23 9.68 -1.72
N ALA A 120 11.14 10.99 -1.94
CA ALA A 120 11.51 12.00 -0.96
C ALA A 120 10.71 11.87 0.34
N LEU A 121 9.42 11.51 0.26
CA LEU A 121 8.58 11.24 1.43
C LEU A 121 9.07 10.01 2.21
N LEU A 122 9.60 9.02 1.50
CA LEU A 122 10.19 7.81 2.08
C LEU A 122 11.65 8.00 2.54
N GLY A 123 12.17 9.23 2.46
CA GLY A 123 13.53 9.58 2.89
C GLY A 123 14.61 9.15 1.91
N GLU A 124 14.30 9.11 0.61
CA GLU A 124 15.22 8.69 -0.46
C GLU A 124 15.81 7.29 -0.21
N PRO A 125 14.97 6.24 -0.13
CA PRO A 125 15.41 4.91 0.25
C PRO A 125 16.21 4.20 -0.84
N GLU A 126 17.07 3.26 -0.40
CA GLU A 126 17.74 2.26 -1.24
C GLU A 126 16.85 1.04 -1.47
N ARG A 127 15.99 0.72 -0.49
CA ARG A 127 15.01 -0.37 -0.55
C ARG A 127 13.70 0.07 0.09
N ALA A 128 12.59 -0.50 -0.37
CA ALA A 128 11.30 -0.29 0.29
C ALA A 128 10.67 -1.63 0.64
N LEU A 129 10.20 -1.74 1.87
CA LEU A 129 9.35 -2.84 2.31
C LEU A 129 7.90 -2.35 2.26
N VAL A 130 7.05 -3.07 1.53
CA VAL A 130 5.64 -2.69 1.33
C VAL A 130 4.68 -3.80 1.70
N ALA A 131 3.56 -3.43 2.32
CA ALA A 131 2.45 -4.31 2.68
C ALA A 131 1.10 -3.60 2.49
N ALA A 132 0.05 -4.38 2.26
CA ALA A 132 -1.32 -3.89 2.11
C ALA A 132 -2.27 -4.85 2.84
N HIS A 133 -3.04 -4.34 3.79
CA HIS A 133 -3.98 -5.11 4.60
C HIS A 133 -5.35 -4.44 4.60
N THR A 134 -6.41 -5.22 4.72
CA THR A 134 -7.76 -4.70 4.98
C THR A 134 -8.16 -4.95 6.43
N TYR A 135 -8.90 -4.00 7.00
CA TYR A 135 -9.39 -4.07 8.38
C TYR A 135 -10.86 -3.66 8.47
N LEU A 136 -11.59 -4.22 9.44
CA LEU A 136 -12.86 -3.70 9.95
C LEU A 136 -12.64 -3.20 11.38
N GLY A 137 -12.54 -1.88 11.56
CA GLY A 137 -12.02 -1.33 12.81
C GLY A 137 -10.61 -1.88 13.09
N ASP A 138 -10.42 -2.54 14.23
CA ASP A 138 -9.13 -3.17 14.59
C ASP A 138 -9.04 -4.65 14.16
N VAL A 139 -10.08 -5.18 13.51
CA VAL A 139 -10.13 -6.59 13.10
C VAL A 139 -9.48 -6.74 11.72
N PRO A 140 -8.35 -7.48 11.59
CA PRO A 140 -7.76 -7.75 10.28
C PRO A 140 -8.69 -8.66 9.47
N LEU A 141 -8.93 -8.27 8.21
CA LEU A 141 -9.75 -9.05 7.27
C LEU A 141 -8.86 -9.85 6.32
N ASP A 142 -7.91 -9.20 5.66
CA ASP A 142 -6.99 -9.85 4.72
C ASP A 142 -5.65 -9.09 4.61
N ALA A 143 -4.63 -9.76 4.05
CA ALA A 143 -3.29 -9.22 3.86
C ALA A 143 -2.65 -9.70 2.55
N ALA A 144 -2.27 -8.75 1.69
CA ALA A 144 -1.41 -9.03 0.56
C ALA A 144 0.01 -9.33 1.07
N ALA A 145 0.70 -10.26 0.42
CA ALA A 145 2.04 -10.65 0.83
C ALA A 145 3.01 -9.45 0.87
N TRP A 146 3.89 -9.42 1.89
CA TRP A 146 4.96 -8.42 1.96
C TRP A 146 5.85 -8.49 0.71
N ARG A 147 6.28 -7.33 0.23
CA ARG A 147 7.23 -7.20 -0.89
C ARG A 147 8.41 -6.33 -0.48
N VAL A 148 9.60 -6.75 -0.88
CA VAL A 148 10.83 -5.97 -0.77
C VAL A 148 11.22 -5.50 -2.15
N LEU A 149 11.37 -4.19 -2.31
CA LEU A 149 11.80 -3.55 -3.55
C LEU A 149 13.25 -3.10 -3.42
N ASP A 150 14.07 -3.42 -4.40
CA ASP A 150 15.38 -2.78 -4.57
C ASP A 150 15.21 -1.53 -5.43
N LEU A 151 15.46 -0.37 -4.84
CA LEU A 151 15.33 0.95 -5.48
C LEU A 151 16.70 1.52 -5.86
N SER A 152 17.79 0.90 -5.43
CA SER A 152 19.16 1.34 -5.72
C SER A 152 19.56 1.04 -7.16
N ALA A 153 19.09 -0.08 -7.71
CA ALA A 153 19.36 -0.48 -9.10
C ALA A 153 18.57 0.32 -10.16
N ALA A 154 17.67 1.22 -9.73
CA ALA A 154 16.75 1.95 -10.59
C ALA A 154 17.08 3.45 -10.72
N ARG A 155 18.07 3.96 -9.95
CA ARG A 155 18.60 5.31 -10.15
C ARG A 155 19.67 5.28 -11.25
N PRO A 156 19.59 6.12 -12.30
CA PRO A 156 20.61 6.21 -13.34
C PRO A 156 21.96 6.72 -12.81
#